data_AF-A0A1H8JEL1-F1
#
_entry.id   AF-A0A1H8JEL1-F1
#
_cell.length_a   1.000
_cell.length_b   1.000
_cell.length_c   1.000
_cell.angle_alpha   90.00
_cell.angle_beta   90.00
_cell.angle_gamma   90.00
#
_symmetry.space_group_name_H-M   'P 1'
#
loop_
_entity.id
_entity.type
_entity.pdbx_description
1 polymer ?
#
loop_
_entity_poly.entity_id
_entity_poly.type
_entity_poly.pdbx_seq_one_letter_code
_entity_poly.pdbx_strand_id
1 'polypeptide(L)'
;MTAWHLPTGPSPRRPAPPGPPAAPHRVLLAATTVLALVLLCLGALPAGSQAATSQPCDIYAAAGTPCVAAHSTVRALYGGYSGPLYQVTRASDGGTRDIGVLAAGGYANAASQDSFCAATSCTITRIYDQSPRHNDLTVEPAGTAGAADRPALASALPLVAGGHQVYGVLITPGTGYRHTDGAGVAVGGRPESMYMVASGTHVNGGCCFDYGNAEHAVTDTGNGHMDAVYIGTRCHNPPCTGTGPWVAADLENGLYQGSGNNPANLGNATPFVTALLKNDGRTAFALKGSDARSGALSTWWNGALPSGGYTPMQQEGSIVMGTGGDNSNASAGSFYEGVMTSGYSTDAADSAVQANIVAAGYSGGGDGTSGRTVTGPGGTCVDVDGDDVGGDHAAVQLWQCQPYAVDQHWTHASDSSLRTLGRCLDIMGNATTAGTKVQLWDCDGAGGQEWVQQSDGSLLNPQSGRCLDSPSGATANGTRLQIWDCNGSAAQKFALN
;
A
#
# COMPACT_ATOMS: atom_id res chain seq x y z
N MET A 1 -44.77 -44.27 -38.80
CA MET A 1 -46.15 -43.88 -38.42
C MET A 1 -46.15 -42.36 -38.26
N THR A 2 -46.38 -41.60 -39.34
CA THR A 2 -47.69 -41.07 -39.83
C THR A 2 -48.28 -39.98 -38.92
N ALA A 3 -48.79 -38.84 -39.36
CA ALA A 3 -48.91 -38.19 -40.67
C ALA A 3 -49.42 -36.75 -40.46
N TRP A 4 -49.27 -35.94 -41.51
CA TRP A 4 -49.74 -34.56 -41.74
C TRP A 4 -51.28 -34.40 -41.76
N HIS A 5 -51.80 -33.17 -41.55
CA HIS A 5 -52.65 -32.41 -42.51
C HIS A 5 -53.30 -31.13 -41.92
N LEU A 6 -53.32 -30.06 -42.72
CA LEU A 6 -54.24 -28.89 -42.64
C LEU A 6 -55.49 -29.17 -43.51
N PRO A 7 -56.60 -28.40 -43.33
CA PRO A 7 -57.10 -27.61 -44.48
C PRO A 7 -57.87 -26.28 -44.18
N THR A 8 -57.75 -25.36 -45.16
CA THR A 8 -58.62 -24.30 -45.76
C THR A 8 -60.10 -24.11 -45.31
N GLY A 9 -60.64 -22.90 -45.03
CA GLY A 9 -61.17 -21.82 -45.94
C GLY A 9 -62.68 -21.54 -45.64
N PRO A 10 -63.46 -20.60 -46.25
CA PRO A 10 -63.23 -19.33 -46.98
C PRO A 10 -64.15 -18.10 -46.60
N SER A 11 -63.74 -16.88 -47.03
CA SER A 11 -64.40 -15.62 -47.55
C SER A 11 -65.94 -15.39 -47.61
N PRO A 12 -66.48 -14.24 -48.14
CA PRO A 12 -66.22 -12.78 -47.97
C PRO A 12 -67.53 -11.91 -47.91
N ARG A 13 -67.45 -10.56 -47.81
CA ARG A 13 -68.28 -9.57 -48.57
C ARG A 13 -67.79 -8.11 -48.38
N ARG A 14 -67.69 -7.37 -49.49
CA ARG A 14 -67.31 -5.95 -49.66
C ARG A 14 -68.59 -5.04 -49.78
N PRO A 15 -68.56 -3.78 -50.28
CA PRO A 15 -68.28 -2.50 -49.60
C PRO A 15 -69.32 -1.38 -49.95
N ALA A 16 -68.96 -0.11 -49.68
CA ALA A 16 -69.25 1.14 -50.45
C ALA A 16 -70.13 2.23 -49.72
N PRO A 17 -70.14 3.51 -50.18
CA PRO A 17 -69.39 4.65 -49.59
C PRO A 17 -70.28 5.93 -49.41
N PRO A 18 -69.88 7.15 -49.84
CA PRO A 18 -69.29 8.25 -49.06
C PRO A 18 -70.19 9.52 -48.96
N GLY A 19 -69.71 10.55 -48.24
CA GLY A 19 -70.24 11.91 -48.39
C GLY A 19 -69.39 13.00 -47.70
N PRO A 20 -68.77 13.93 -48.46
CA PRO A 20 -68.31 15.24 -48.00
C PRO A 20 -69.22 16.35 -48.60
N PRO A 21 -68.89 17.66 -48.60
CA PRO A 21 -68.17 18.53 -47.65
C PRO A 21 -68.98 19.84 -47.34
N ALA A 22 -68.50 20.72 -46.44
CA ALA A 22 -68.53 22.19 -46.63
C ALA A 22 -67.74 22.93 -45.52
N ALA A 23 -66.76 23.73 -45.95
CA ALA A 23 -66.09 24.80 -45.19
C ALA A 23 -66.75 26.16 -45.56
N PRO A 24 -66.16 27.37 -45.40
CA PRO A 24 -65.07 27.90 -44.54
C PRO A 24 -65.37 29.33 -43.96
N HIS A 25 -64.54 29.83 -43.03
CA HIS A 25 -64.17 31.27 -42.91
C HIS A 25 -62.76 31.33 -42.25
N ARG A 26 -61.62 31.54 -42.94
CA ARG A 26 -61.00 32.79 -43.51
C ARG A 26 -60.71 33.85 -42.42
N VAL A 27 -59.52 34.45 -42.18
CA VAL A 27 -58.16 34.63 -42.77
C VAL A 27 -57.30 35.27 -41.62
N LEU A 28 -55.98 35.03 -41.36
CA LEU A 28 -54.79 35.74 -41.87
C LEU A 28 -53.50 35.31 -41.11
N LEU A 29 -52.45 35.00 -41.89
CA LEU A 29 -50.98 35.21 -41.71
C LEU A 29 -50.29 34.95 -40.35
N ALA A 30 -49.13 34.29 -40.23
CA ALA A 30 -48.01 34.17 -41.15
C ALA A 30 -47.18 32.89 -40.87
N ALA A 31 -46.54 32.41 -41.93
CA ALA A 31 -45.64 31.27 -41.94
C ALA A 31 -44.20 31.64 -41.52
N THR A 32 -43.41 30.59 -41.31
CA THR A 32 -41.94 30.51 -41.35
C THR A 32 -41.12 31.14 -40.21
N THR A 33 -40.82 30.34 -39.18
CA THR A 33 -39.47 30.16 -38.54
C THR A 33 -39.57 29.24 -37.31
N VAL A 34 -39.83 27.94 -37.49
CA VAL A 34 -39.75 26.96 -36.35
C VAL A 34 -38.93 25.70 -36.69
N LEU A 35 -38.58 25.46 -37.97
CA LEU A 35 -37.84 24.24 -38.35
C LEU A 35 -36.32 24.45 -38.48
N ALA A 36 -35.73 25.31 -37.64
CA ALA A 36 -34.27 25.47 -37.54
C ALA A 36 -33.77 25.61 -36.09
N LEU A 37 -34.64 25.47 -35.08
CA LEU A 37 -34.26 25.47 -33.66
C LEU A 37 -34.47 24.12 -32.95
N VAL A 38 -34.95 23.08 -33.64
CA VAL A 38 -35.18 21.75 -33.05
C VAL A 38 -34.06 20.75 -33.41
N LEU A 39 -33.11 21.11 -34.27
CA LEU A 39 -31.92 20.31 -34.57
C LEU A 39 -30.59 20.87 -34.02
N LEU A 40 -30.64 21.88 -33.15
CA LEU A 40 -29.46 22.45 -32.48
C LEU A 40 -29.43 22.20 -30.95
N CYS A 41 -30.27 21.29 -30.44
CA CYS A 41 -30.21 20.82 -29.04
C CYS A 41 -29.82 19.34 -28.90
N LEU A 42 -29.25 18.71 -29.94
CA LEU A 42 -28.67 17.36 -29.87
C LEU A 42 -27.13 17.38 -29.72
N GLY A 43 -26.55 18.53 -29.41
CA GLY A 43 -25.10 18.73 -29.29
C GLY A 43 -24.68 19.30 -27.94
N ALA A 44 -25.00 18.59 -26.86
CA ALA A 44 -24.30 18.61 -25.58
C ALA A 44 -25.07 17.67 -24.64
N LEU A 45 -24.75 16.38 -24.70
CA LEU A 45 -24.97 15.57 -23.50
C LEU A 45 -24.15 16.26 -22.40
N PRO A 46 -24.73 16.64 -21.25
CA PRO A 46 -23.89 16.95 -20.12
C PRO A 46 -23.05 15.69 -19.90
N ALA A 47 -21.72 15.86 -19.89
CA ALA A 47 -20.85 14.88 -19.27
C ALA A 47 -21.55 14.50 -17.97
N GLY A 48 -21.93 13.23 -17.82
CA GLY A 48 -22.57 12.77 -16.61
C GLY A 48 -21.72 13.28 -15.47
N SER A 49 -22.27 14.17 -14.65
CA SER A 49 -21.67 14.48 -13.37
C SER A 49 -21.63 13.14 -12.67
N GLN A 50 -20.46 12.48 -12.71
CA GLN A 50 -20.18 11.43 -11.76
C GLN A 50 -20.29 12.16 -10.43
N ALA A 51 -21.39 11.92 -9.72
CA ALA A 51 -21.42 12.24 -8.31
C ALA A 51 -20.14 11.62 -7.74
N ALA A 52 -19.26 12.45 -7.18
CA ALA A 52 -18.05 11.95 -6.55
C ALA A 52 -18.47 10.85 -5.58
N THR A 53 -18.00 9.63 -5.82
CA THR A 53 -18.29 8.51 -4.93
C THR A 53 -17.73 8.88 -3.56
N SER A 54 -18.57 8.85 -2.52
CA SER A 54 -18.15 9.11 -1.14
C SER A 54 -16.96 8.23 -0.79
N GLN A 55 -15.86 8.85 -0.34
CA GLN A 55 -14.66 8.16 0.13
C GLN A 55 -14.63 8.09 1.66
N PRO A 56 -13.66 7.38 2.29
CA PRO A 56 -13.66 7.15 3.73
C PRO A 56 -13.85 8.40 4.58
N CYS A 57 -13.18 9.50 4.25
CA CYS A 57 -13.30 10.74 5.02
C CYS A 57 -14.61 11.49 4.82
N ASP A 58 -15.27 11.34 3.65
CA ASP A 58 -16.63 11.86 3.45
C ASP A 58 -17.64 11.10 4.32
N ILE A 59 -17.48 9.77 4.42
CA ILE A 59 -18.33 8.90 5.24
C ILE A 59 -18.19 9.28 6.72
N TYR A 60 -16.97 9.42 7.20
CA TYR A 60 -16.68 9.82 8.57
C TYR A 60 -17.17 11.24 8.89
N ALA A 61 -16.99 12.20 7.97
CA ALA A 61 -17.53 13.55 8.13
C ALA A 61 -19.07 13.56 8.20
N ALA A 62 -19.75 12.80 7.33
CA ALA A 62 -21.20 12.67 7.35
C ALA A 62 -21.73 12.04 8.65
N ALA A 63 -20.92 11.21 9.31
CA ALA A 63 -21.23 10.60 10.61
C ALA A 63 -20.88 11.48 11.82
N GLY A 64 -20.33 12.67 11.62
CA GLY A 64 -19.99 13.60 12.70
C GLY A 64 -18.62 13.35 13.36
N THR A 65 -17.77 12.50 12.77
CA THR A 65 -16.40 12.24 13.24
C THR A 65 -15.41 12.48 12.11
N PRO A 66 -15.21 13.74 11.66
CA PRO A 66 -14.44 14.03 10.46
C PRO A 66 -12.96 13.62 10.61
N CYS A 67 -12.35 13.23 9.49
CA CYS A 67 -10.91 13.01 9.43
C CYS A 67 -10.14 14.29 9.82
N VAL A 68 -9.09 14.11 10.61
CA VAL A 68 -8.09 15.12 10.95
C VAL A 68 -6.74 14.82 10.32
N ALA A 69 -6.55 13.58 9.86
CA ALA A 69 -5.44 13.19 8.99
C ALA A 69 -5.90 12.05 8.06
N ALA A 70 -5.45 12.07 6.81
CA ALA A 70 -5.83 11.11 5.78
C ALA A 70 -4.64 10.84 4.85
N HIS A 71 -4.00 9.69 5.01
CA HIS A 71 -2.75 9.32 4.34
C HIS A 71 -2.98 8.11 3.43
N SER A 72 -2.55 8.21 2.17
CA SER A 72 -2.52 7.07 1.26
C SER A 72 -1.59 7.37 0.10
N THR A 73 -0.79 6.39 -0.30
CA THR A 73 -0.06 6.41 -1.57
C THR A 73 -0.83 5.74 -2.71
N VAL A 74 -2.00 5.17 -2.41
CA VAL A 74 -2.80 4.36 -3.33
C VAL A 74 -3.96 5.14 -3.96
N ARG A 75 -4.73 5.88 -3.16
CA ARG A 75 -5.93 6.58 -3.65
C ARG A 75 -6.32 7.80 -2.82
N ALA A 76 -7.21 8.61 -3.38
CA ALA A 76 -7.90 9.64 -2.64
C ALA A 76 -8.87 9.05 -1.60
N LEU A 77 -8.88 9.67 -0.42
CA LEU A 77 -9.73 9.35 0.73
C LEU A 77 -10.86 10.37 0.92
N TYR A 78 -10.93 11.40 0.07
CA TYR A 78 -12.10 12.26 -0.15
C TYR A 78 -12.51 12.20 -1.62
N GLY A 79 -13.81 12.15 -1.91
CA GLY A 79 -14.34 12.07 -3.27
C GLY A 79 -14.00 13.30 -4.11
N GLY A 80 -13.79 14.46 -3.47
CA GLY A 80 -13.38 15.70 -4.12
C GLY A 80 -11.87 15.93 -4.21
N TYR A 81 -11.04 15.03 -3.66
CA TYR A 81 -9.59 15.28 -3.58
C TYR A 81 -8.91 15.14 -4.94
N SER A 82 -8.19 16.18 -5.37
CA SER A 82 -7.43 16.20 -6.62
C SER A 82 -5.97 16.62 -6.44
N GLY A 83 -5.49 16.59 -5.20
CA GLY A 83 -4.13 17.00 -4.83
C GLY A 83 -3.09 15.87 -4.96
N PRO A 84 -1.86 16.14 -4.51
CA PRO A 84 -0.79 15.15 -4.45
C PRO A 84 -1.00 14.16 -3.30
N LEU A 85 -0.85 12.87 -3.55
CA LEU A 85 -0.94 11.82 -2.53
C LEU A 85 0.37 11.65 -1.75
N TYR A 86 1.50 11.71 -2.46
CA TYR A 86 2.83 11.59 -1.87
C TYR A 86 3.88 12.24 -2.77
N GLN A 87 5.09 12.46 -2.24
CA GLN A 87 6.24 12.96 -2.96
C GLN A 87 7.31 11.88 -3.03
N VAL A 88 7.89 11.71 -4.23
CA VAL A 88 9.08 10.90 -4.42
C VAL A 88 10.31 11.77 -4.63
N THR A 89 11.46 11.32 -4.12
CA THR A 89 12.78 11.90 -4.36
C THR A 89 13.62 10.90 -5.16
N ARG A 90 14.21 11.37 -6.26
CA ARG A 90 14.99 10.58 -7.19
C ARG A 90 16.44 10.50 -6.76
N ALA A 91 17.01 9.29 -6.72
CA ALA A 91 18.37 9.08 -6.24
C ALA A 91 19.43 9.71 -7.15
N SER A 92 19.24 9.67 -8.46
CA SER A 92 20.24 10.13 -9.45
C SER A 92 20.63 11.61 -9.32
N ASP A 93 19.70 12.47 -8.91
CA ASP A 93 19.90 13.93 -8.93
C ASP A 93 19.21 14.69 -7.78
N GLY A 94 18.55 13.99 -6.86
CA GLY A 94 17.80 14.58 -5.76
C GLY A 94 16.54 15.34 -6.20
N GLY A 95 16.13 15.23 -7.47
CA GLY A 95 14.90 15.84 -7.95
C GLY A 95 13.68 15.26 -7.25
N THR A 96 12.64 16.07 -7.05
CA THR A 96 11.39 15.62 -6.44
C THR A 96 10.20 15.67 -7.41
N ARG A 97 9.22 14.80 -7.18
CA ARG A 97 7.95 14.79 -7.91
C ARG A 97 6.81 14.43 -6.97
N ASP A 98 5.77 15.24 -6.99
CA ASP A 98 4.50 14.89 -6.35
C ASP A 98 3.70 13.95 -7.26
N ILE A 99 3.18 12.87 -6.68
CA ILE A 99 2.33 11.91 -7.35
C ILE A 99 0.88 12.18 -6.95
N GLY A 100 0.12 12.75 -7.87
CA GLY A 100 -1.31 13.02 -7.69
C GLY A 100 -2.20 11.86 -8.10
N VAL A 101 -3.50 12.14 -8.15
CA VAL A 101 -4.52 11.20 -8.61
C VAL A 101 -4.77 11.29 -10.12
N LEU A 102 -5.22 10.19 -10.72
CA LEU A 102 -5.63 10.12 -12.13
C LEU A 102 -6.87 10.98 -12.41
N ALA A 103 -7.76 11.09 -11.42
CA ALA A 103 -8.95 11.93 -11.43
C ALA A 103 -9.32 12.27 -9.98
N ALA A 104 -10.11 13.32 -9.77
CA ALA A 104 -10.58 13.68 -8.42
C ALA A 104 -11.27 12.50 -7.73
N GLY A 105 -10.90 12.21 -6.49
CA GLY A 105 -11.42 11.06 -5.74
C GLY A 105 -10.91 9.68 -6.23
N GLY A 106 -9.98 9.66 -7.19
CA GLY A 106 -9.48 8.44 -7.84
C GLY A 106 -8.18 7.90 -7.26
N TYR A 107 -7.50 7.08 -8.07
CA TYR A 107 -6.27 6.36 -7.70
C TYR A 107 -5.01 7.12 -8.07
N ALA A 108 -3.89 6.78 -7.43
CA ALA A 108 -2.58 7.35 -7.69
C ALA A 108 -2.16 7.20 -9.17
N ASN A 109 -1.49 8.22 -9.71
CA ASN A 109 -0.91 8.17 -11.04
C ASN A 109 0.47 7.48 -11.02
N ALA A 110 0.48 6.15 -10.89
CA ALA A 110 1.70 5.34 -10.87
C ALA A 110 2.60 5.57 -12.10
N ALA A 111 2.01 5.79 -13.29
CA ALA A 111 2.77 6.07 -14.51
C ALA A 111 3.62 7.36 -14.39
N SER A 112 3.15 8.35 -13.61
CA SER A 112 3.94 9.55 -13.32
C SER A 112 5.15 9.24 -12.43
N GLN A 113 5.03 8.31 -11.49
CA GLN A 113 6.16 7.84 -10.69
C GLN A 113 7.14 7.08 -11.58
N ASP A 114 6.65 6.07 -12.31
CA ASP A 114 7.48 5.21 -13.16
C ASP A 114 8.29 6.03 -14.17
N SER A 115 7.66 7.04 -14.81
CA SER A 115 8.34 7.92 -15.75
C SER A 115 9.36 8.83 -15.07
N PHE A 116 9.09 9.29 -13.84
CA PHE A 116 10.00 10.17 -13.12
C PHE A 116 11.23 9.42 -12.60
N CYS A 117 11.01 8.20 -12.14
CA CYS A 117 12.00 7.27 -11.58
C CYS A 117 12.60 6.36 -12.65
N ALA A 118 12.45 6.67 -13.94
CA ALA A 118 13.03 5.83 -14.98
C ALA A 118 14.56 5.82 -14.88
N ALA A 119 15.16 4.62 -14.96
CA ALA A 119 16.61 4.38 -14.91
C ALA A 119 17.31 4.81 -13.60
N THR A 120 16.57 4.96 -12.50
CA THR A 120 17.11 5.22 -11.17
C THR A 120 16.10 4.82 -10.11
N SER A 121 16.49 4.73 -8.85
CA SER A 121 15.52 4.55 -7.77
C SER A 121 14.85 5.86 -7.33
N CYS A 122 13.69 5.72 -6.70
CA CYS A 122 13.03 6.78 -5.96
C CYS A 122 12.67 6.32 -4.56
N THR A 123 12.65 7.25 -3.63
CA THR A 123 12.16 7.05 -2.26
C THR A 123 10.96 7.94 -1.99
N ILE A 124 10.01 7.47 -1.17
CA ILE A 124 8.85 8.24 -0.74
C ILE A 124 9.28 9.09 0.44
N THR A 125 9.48 10.40 0.24
CA THR A 125 10.01 11.31 1.27
C THR A 125 8.92 12.07 2.02
N ARG A 126 7.71 12.10 1.47
CA ARG A 126 6.54 12.70 2.09
C ARG A 126 5.28 11.95 1.68
N ILE A 127 4.37 11.72 2.63
CA ILE A 127 3.01 11.24 2.37
C ILE A 127 2.08 12.38 2.78
N TYR A 128 1.34 12.93 1.82
CA TYR A 128 0.52 14.10 2.06
C TYR A 128 -0.73 13.74 2.86
N ASP A 129 -1.10 14.60 3.80
CA ASP A 129 -2.41 14.57 4.40
C ASP A 129 -3.42 15.21 3.44
N GLN A 130 -4.39 14.41 3.02
CA GLN A 130 -5.45 14.85 2.12
C GLN A 130 -6.49 15.73 2.81
N SER A 131 -6.50 15.76 4.14
CA SER A 131 -7.39 16.61 4.91
C SER A 131 -6.98 18.09 4.77
N PRO A 132 -7.89 19.04 5.08
CA PRO A 132 -7.55 20.46 5.15
C PRO A 132 -6.51 20.83 6.23
N ARG A 133 -6.05 19.87 7.05
CA ARG A 133 -5.09 20.08 8.14
C ARG A 133 -3.64 20.01 7.68
N HIS A 134 -3.36 19.32 6.58
CA HIS A 134 -2.00 19.16 6.05
C HIS A 134 -1.03 18.59 7.09
N ASN A 135 -1.48 17.59 7.85
CA ASN A 135 -0.65 16.81 8.78
C ASN A 135 0.28 15.84 8.02
N ASP A 136 1.00 16.34 7.01
CA ASP A 136 1.83 15.54 6.12
C ASP A 136 2.89 14.76 6.90
N LEU A 137 3.02 13.48 6.58
CA LEU A 137 4.04 12.62 7.15
C LEU A 137 5.36 12.79 6.39
N THR A 138 6.45 12.99 7.13
CA THR A 138 7.82 13.01 6.60
C THR A 138 8.66 11.96 7.30
N VAL A 139 9.84 11.63 6.76
CA VAL A 139 10.75 10.65 7.37
C VAL A 139 11.01 11.00 8.84
N GLU A 140 10.86 10.01 9.70
CA GLU A 140 10.93 10.18 11.16
C GLU A 140 12.37 10.54 11.62
N PRO A 141 12.53 11.57 12.47
CA PRO A 141 13.81 11.87 13.07
C PRO A 141 14.21 10.82 14.11
N ALA A 142 15.44 10.89 14.60
CA ALA A 142 15.89 10.03 15.69
C ALA A 142 15.03 10.24 16.96
N GLY A 143 14.76 9.14 17.65
CA GLY A 143 14.11 9.12 18.95
C GLY A 143 15.03 8.55 20.03
N THR A 144 14.45 8.17 21.16
CA THR A 144 15.20 7.53 22.25
C THR A 144 15.51 6.05 21.99
N ALA A 145 14.73 5.37 21.15
CA ALA A 145 14.92 3.95 20.84
C ALA A 145 15.56 3.67 19.47
N GLY A 146 15.60 4.64 18.57
CA GLY A 146 16.10 4.47 17.20
C GLY A 146 16.81 5.70 16.65
N ALA A 147 17.82 5.48 15.81
CA ALA A 147 18.42 6.53 14.98
C ALA A 147 17.40 7.07 13.96
N ALA A 148 17.73 8.18 13.28
CA ALA A 148 16.83 8.73 12.26
C ALA A 148 16.51 7.68 11.19
N ASP A 149 15.25 7.65 10.82
CA ASP A 149 14.72 6.65 9.91
C ASP A 149 15.03 6.98 8.46
N ARG A 150 14.74 6.04 7.58
CA ARG A 150 14.92 6.15 6.14
C ARG A 150 13.57 6.18 5.43
N PRO A 151 13.47 6.85 4.26
CA PRO A 151 12.27 6.77 3.45
C PRO A 151 12.15 5.40 2.76
N ALA A 152 10.91 4.93 2.59
CA ALA A 152 10.60 3.72 1.83
C ALA A 152 10.96 3.88 0.34
N LEU A 153 11.36 2.78 -0.30
CA LEU A 153 11.55 2.71 -1.75
C LEU A 153 10.19 2.77 -2.47
N ALA A 154 10.04 3.70 -3.41
CA ALA A 154 8.75 4.02 -4.03
C ALA A 154 8.19 2.88 -4.91
N SER A 155 9.06 2.01 -5.42
CA SER A 155 8.67 0.87 -6.27
C SER A 155 8.59 -0.47 -5.53
N ALA A 156 8.85 -0.49 -4.22
CA ALA A 156 9.05 -1.74 -3.48
C ALA A 156 7.74 -2.44 -3.06
N LEU A 157 6.58 -1.80 -3.23
CA LEU A 157 5.28 -2.38 -2.90
C LEU A 157 4.25 -2.14 -4.03
N PRO A 158 4.43 -2.75 -5.22
CA PRO A 158 3.48 -2.61 -6.32
C PRO A 158 2.21 -3.42 -6.05
N LEU A 159 1.05 -2.84 -6.37
CA LEU A 159 -0.24 -3.52 -6.26
C LEU A 159 -1.26 -2.94 -7.25
N VAL A 160 -2.48 -3.48 -7.23
CA VAL A 160 -3.61 -3.02 -8.02
C VAL A 160 -4.75 -2.60 -7.10
N ALA A 161 -5.30 -1.40 -7.34
CA ALA A 161 -6.52 -0.91 -6.72
C ALA A 161 -7.41 -0.25 -7.78
N GLY A 162 -8.70 -0.62 -7.80
CA GLY A 162 -9.66 -0.15 -8.81
C GLY A 162 -9.29 -0.53 -10.25
N GLY A 163 -8.47 -1.56 -10.44
CA GLY A 163 -7.91 -1.93 -11.74
C GLY A 163 -6.71 -1.07 -12.19
N HIS A 164 -6.21 -0.18 -11.34
CA HIS A 164 -5.04 0.66 -11.61
C HIS A 164 -3.81 0.15 -10.86
N GLN A 165 -2.65 0.15 -11.52
CA GLN A 165 -1.37 -0.03 -10.84
C GLN A 165 -1.14 1.16 -9.91
N VAL A 166 -0.74 0.86 -8.69
CA VAL A 166 -0.43 1.82 -7.61
C VAL A 166 0.72 1.25 -6.77
N TYR A 167 1.24 2.05 -5.84
CA TYR A 167 2.31 1.65 -4.94
C TYR A 167 1.92 1.92 -3.48
N GLY A 168 2.12 0.93 -2.61
CA GLY A 168 2.03 1.11 -1.16
C GLY A 168 3.36 1.63 -0.58
N VAL A 169 3.41 1.73 0.74
CA VAL A 169 4.61 2.05 1.51
C VAL A 169 5.12 0.75 2.15
N LEU A 170 6.29 0.28 1.69
CA LEU A 170 6.98 -0.85 2.32
C LEU A 170 7.72 -0.35 3.56
N ILE A 171 7.33 -0.83 4.73
CA ILE A 171 8.01 -0.57 6.00
C ILE A 171 8.95 -1.74 6.28
N THR A 172 10.23 -1.41 6.35
CA THR A 172 11.31 -2.34 6.72
C THR A 172 11.98 -1.80 7.98
N PRO A 173 12.76 -2.60 8.73
CA PRO A 173 13.43 -2.09 9.91
C PRO A 173 14.25 -0.81 9.64
N GLY A 174 13.94 0.25 10.38
CA GLY A 174 14.49 1.60 10.23
C GLY A 174 13.82 2.45 9.14
N THR A 175 12.61 2.10 8.71
CA THR A 175 11.74 2.91 7.85
C THR A 175 10.54 3.40 8.66
N GLY A 176 10.34 4.71 8.70
CA GLY A 176 9.32 5.33 9.54
C GLY A 176 8.99 6.74 9.10
N TYR A 177 7.77 7.15 9.38
CA TYR A 177 7.28 8.49 9.09
C TYR A 177 6.55 9.09 10.28
N ARG A 178 6.69 10.40 10.43
CA ARG A 178 6.11 11.15 11.53
C ARG A 178 5.62 12.52 11.09
N HIS A 179 4.59 12.99 11.80
CA HIS A 179 4.20 14.39 11.86
C HIS A 179 4.11 14.81 13.33
N THR A 180 4.80 15.88 13.72
CA THR A 180 4.77 16.39 15.10
C THR A 180 3.65 17.40 15.27
N ASP A 181 2.88 17.31 16.35
CA ASP A 181 1.79 18.24 16.68
C ASP A 181 0.71 18.38 15.60
N GLY A 182 0.10 17.26 15.22
CA GLY A 182 -0.93 17.22 14.19
C GLY A 182 -2.14 18.10 14.52
N ALA A 183 -2.47 19.00 13.60
CA ALA A 183 -3.60 19.90 13.75
C ALA A 183 -4.93 19.12 13.80
N GLY A 184 -5.60 19.19 14.94
CA GLY A 184 -6.90 18.54 15.17
C GLY A 184 -6.82 17.09 15.66
N VAL A 185 -5.61 16.51 15.73
CA VAL A 185 -5.37 15.21 16.35
C VAL A 185 -5.74 15.27 17.83
N ALA A 186 -6.27 14.17 18.37
CA ALA A 186 -6.72 14.14 19.76
C ALA A 186 -5.56 14.30 20.73
N VAL A 187 -5.79 15.06 21.80
CA VAL A 187 -4.83 15.26 22.88
C VAL A 187 -5.53 15.21 24.24
N GLY A 188 -4.85 14.70 25.26
CA GLY A 188 -5.31 14.76 26.66
C GLY A 188 -6.64 14.06 26.91
N GLY A 189 -6.81 12.84 26.39
CA GLY A 189 -7.99 12.02 26.65
C GLY A 189 -9.20 12.46 25.85
N ARG A 190 -8.98 12.99 24.64
CA ARG A 190 -10.04 13.26 23.68
C ARG A 190 -10.32 12.00 22.86
N PRO A 191 -11.58 11.78 22.47
CA PRO A 191 -11.92 10.62 21.68
C PRO A 191 -11.38 10.73 20.25
N GLU A 192 -10.92 9.61 19.72
CA GLU A 192 -10.48 9.46 18.33
C GLU A 192 -10.81 8.08 17.78
N SER A 193 -10.66 7.96 16.47
CA SER A 193 -10.71 6.69 15.76
C SER A 193 -9.75 6.72 14.60
N MET A 194 -9.23 5.57 14.24
CA MET A 194 -8.29 5.44 13.14
C MET A 194 -8.43 4.07 12.51
N TYR A 195 -8.15 4.02 11.21
CA TYR A 195 -7.91 2.76 10.54
C TYR A 195 -6.64 2.85 9.71
N MET A 196 -6.05 1.68 9.47
CA MET A 196 -5.13 1.48 8.34
C MET A 196 -5.55 0.24 7.55
N VAL A 197 -5.34 0.28 6.24
CA VAL A 197 -5.28 -0.90 5.39
C VAL A 197 -3.80 -1.25 5.24
N ALA A 198 -3.45 -2.44 5.71
CA ALA A 198 -2.07 -2.93 5.76
C ALA A 198 -1.99 -4.41 5.37
N SER A 199 -0.79 -4.97 5.25
CA SER A 199 -0.63 -6.40 5.02
C SER A 199 -0.63 -7.21 6.32
N GLY A 200 -1.38 -8.30 6.36
CA GLY A 200 -1.28 -9.31 7.42
C GLY A 200 -0.22 -10.39 7.12
N THR A 201 0.41 -10.35 5.95
CA THR A 201 1.42 -11.32 5.51
C THR A 201 2.84 -10.76 5.51
N HIS A 202 3.00 -9.44 5.52
CA HIS A 202 4.28 -8.75 5.69
C HIS A 202 4.34 -8.05 7.04
N VAL A 203 4.81 -8.78 8.05
CA VAL A 203 4.87 -8.37 9.46
C VAL A 203 6.02 -9.10 10.17
N ASN A 204 6.53 -8.53 11.26
CA ASN A 204 7.46 -9.22 12.15
C ASN A 204 7.08 -9.03 13.64
N GLY A 205 7.95 -9.48 14.55
CA GLY A 205 7.78 -9.33 16.00
C GLY A 205 8.51 -8.12 16.60
N GLY A 206 9.15 -7.30 15.76
CA GLY A 206 9.84 -6.08 16.14
C GLY A 206 8.85 -4.97 16.53
N CYS A 207 9.31 -4.05 17.36
CA CYS A 207 8.52 -2.88 17.74
C CYS A 207 8.88 -1.68 16.84
N CYS A 208 7.90 -0.92 16.36
CA CYS A 208 6.46 -1.25 16.28
C CYS A 208 5.87 -0.83 14.93
N PHE A 209 4.99 -1.64 14.33
CA PHE A 209 4.36 -1.29 13.05
C PHE A 209 3.02 -0.62 13.34
N ASP A 210 3.12 0.65 13.73
CA ASP A 210 1.98 1.45 14.17
C ASP A 210 1.54 2.45 13.11
N TYR A 211 0.27 2.85 13.20
CA TYR A 211 -0.26 4.05 12.58
C TYR A 211 -1.23 4.74 13.54
N GLY A 212 -0.96 5.99 13.92
CA GLY A 212 -1.86 6.72 14.80
C GLY A 212 -1.19 7.76 15.69
N ASN A 213 -1.81 8.03 16.83
CA ASN A 213 -1.41 9.08 17.76
C ASN A 213 -0.15 8.69 18.51
N ALA A 214 0.80 9.61 18.61
CA ALA A 214 2.05 9.43 19.32
C ALA A 214 2.44 10.69 20.10
N GLU A 215 3.51 10.55 20.88
CA GLU A 215 4.14 11.59 21.69
C GLU A 215 4.55 12.80 20.83
N HIS A 216 4.53 13.99 21.42
CA HIS A 216 5.08 15.20 20.82
C HIS A 216 6.59 15.04 20.58
N ALA A 217 7.31 14.71 21.65
CA ALA A 217 8.72 14.37 21.59
C ALA A 217 8.87 12.91 21.16
N VAL A 218 9.91 12.59 20.37
CA VAL A 218 10.14 11.21 19.90
C VAL A 218 10.81 10.38 21.01
N THR A 219 10.07 10.18 22.09
CA THR A 219 10.48 9.50 23.32
C THR A 219 9.25 8.92 23.98
N ASP A 220 9.42 7.80 24.67
CA ASP A 220 8.42 7.26 25.57
C ASP A 220 8.19 8.26 26.72
N THR A 221 6.97 8.80 26.82
CA THR A 221 6.53 9.68 27.91
C THR A 221 5.58 8.99 28.89
N GLY A 222 5.38 7.68 28.74
CA GLY A 222 4.69 6.79 29.66
C GLY A 222 3.30 6.35 29.21
N ASN A 223 2.72 5.43 29.99
CA ASN A 223 1.39 4.85 29.77
C ASN A 223 0.31 5.87 29.37
N GLY A 224 -0.33 5.61 28.24
CA GLY A 224 -1.46 6.38 27.73
C GLY A 224 -1.09 7.58 26.86
N HIS A 225 0.19 7.77 26.52
CA HIS A 225 0.67 8.87 25.69
C HIS A 225 0.65 8.57 24.18
N MET A 226 0.53 7.30 23.78
CA MET A 226 0.16 6.88 22.43
C MET A 226 -1.29 6.41 22.34
N ASP A 227 -1.83 6.42 21.13
CA ASP A 227 -3.09 5.77 20.75
C ASP A 227 -3.02 5.43 19.26
N ALA A 228 -2.37 4.30 18.94
CA ALA A 228 -2.08 3.92 17.56
C ALA A 228 -2.55 2.49 17.25
N VAL A 229 -3.04 2.26 16.02
CA VAL A 229 -3.37 0.90 15.57
C VAL A 229 -2.08 0.18 15.18
N TYR A 230 -1.86 -1.00 15.77
CA TYR A 230 -0.72 -1.88 15.52
C TYR A 230 -1.15 -3.10 14.71
N ILE A 231 -0.28 -3.60 13.84
CA ILE A 231 -0.38 -4.97 13.31
C ILE A 231 0.99 -5.67 13.36
N GLY A 232 1.04 -6.86 13.96
CA GLY A 232 2.26 -7.66 13.96
C GLY A 232 2.20 -8.89 14.84
N THR A 233 3.32 -9.58 15.00
CA THR A 233 3.40 -10.88 15.70
C THR A 233 3.93 -10.76 17.13
N ARG A 234 4.10 -9.54 17.65
CA ARG A 234 4.51 -9.33 19.05
C ARG A 234 3.35 -9.63 20.00
N CYS A 235 3.52 -10.61 20.87
CA CYS A 235 2.56 -10.95 21.93
C CYS A 235 2.95 -10.26 23.24
N HIS A 236 2.37 -9.09 23.52
CA HIS A 236 2.70 -8.33 24.72
C HIS A 236 2.02 -8.87 26.00
N ASN A 237 0.77 -9.32 25.90
CA ASN A 237 -0.03 -9.86 27.03
C ASN A 237 -0.30 -11.36 26.86
N PRO A 238 0.67 -12.26 27.14
CA PRO A 238 0.48 -13.69 26.98
C PRO A 238 -0.55 -14.26 27.98
N PRO A 239 -1.28 -15.34 27.61
CA PRO A 239 -1.20 -16.04 26.33
C PRO A 239 -1.98 -15.31 25.21
N CYS A 240 -1.35 -15.18 24.04
CA CYS A 240 -2.03 -14.78 22.80
C CYS A 240 -2.58 -16.01 22.08
N THR A 241 -3.71 -15.87 21.40
CA THR A 241 -4.40 -16.97 20.70
C THR A 241 -4.25 -16.83 19.19
N GLY A 242 -4.23 -17.95 18.46
CA GLY A 242 -3.98 -17.96 17.02
C GLY A 242 -2.49 -17.79 16.68
N THR A 243 -2.21 -17.58 15.39
CA THR A 243 -0.84 -17.44 14.87
C THR A 243 -0.44 -16.00 14.58
N GLY A 244 -1.34 -15.04 14.80
CA GLY A 244 -1.15 -13.66 14.40
C GLY A 244 -1.13 -13.48 12.86
N PRO A 245 -0.72 -12.29 12.39
CA PRO A 245 -0.49 -11.11 13.21
C PRO A 245 -1.78 -10.62 13.88
N TRP A 246 -1.64 -9.94 15.00
CA TRP A 246 -2.77 -9.39 15.73
C TRP A 246 -2.90 -7.91 15.44
N VAL A 247 -4.14 -7.45 15.21
CA VAL A 247 -4.45 -6.03 15.36
C VAL A 247 -4.54 -5.73 16.85
N ALA A 248 -3.81 -4.72 17.29
CA ALA A 248 -3.77 -4.26 18.67
C ALA A 248 -3.78 -2.73 18.73
N ALA A 249 -3.88 -2.17 19.93
CA ALA A 249 -3.61 -0.77 20.19
C ALA A 249 -2.23 -0.64 20.83
N ASP A 250 -1.36 0.18 20.25
CA ASP A 250 -0.23 0.73 21.01
C ASP A 250 -0.76 1.92 21.83
N LEU A 251 -0.71 1.77 23.15
CA LEU A 251 -1.14 2.78 24.11
C LEU A 251 0.05 3.35 24.90
N GLU A 252 1.27 3.14 24.39
CA GLU A 252 2.56 3.31 25.05
C GLU A 252 2.81 2.27 26.16
N ASN A 253 4.05 1.79 26.22
CA ASN A 253 4.53 0.74 27.11
C ASN A 253 3.74 -0.58 27.02
N GLY A 254 2.93 -0.76 25.97
CA GLY A 254 2.21 -2.01 25.74
C GLY A 254 1.37 -2.05 24.47
N LEU A 255 1.32 -3.26 23.90
CA LEU A 255 0.49 -3.59 22.75
C LEU A 255 -0.74 -4.38 23.20
N TYR A 256 -1.91 -3.76 23.13
CA TYR A 256 -3.13 -4.24 23.74
C TYR A 256 -4.08 -4.81 22.71
N GLN A 257 -4.23 -6.15 22.71
CA GLN A 257 -5.31 -6.84 21.97
C GLN A 257 -6.67 -6.72 22.69
N GLY A 258 -6.66 -6.18 23.90
CA GLY A 258 -7.76 -5.92 24.83
C GLY A 258 -7.17 -5.33 26.13
N SER A 259 -7.94 -5.22 27.21
CA SER A 259 -7.42 -4.70 28.51
C SER A 259 -6.41 -5.64 29.23
N GLY A 260 -5.93 -6.67 28.53
CA GLY A 260 -5.15 -7.80 29.02
C GLY A 260 -5.04 -8.85 27.92
N ASN A 261 -5.00 -10.14 28.27
CA ASN A 261 -5.07 -11.20 27.28
C ASN A 261 -6.46 -11.20 26.59
N ASN A 262 -6.47 -11.41 25.27
CA ASN A 262 -7.71 -11.49 24.50
C ASN A 262 -7.75 -12.77 23.65
N PRO A 263 -8.27 -13.89 24.18
CA PRO A 263 -8.33 -15.14 23.43
C PRO A 263 -9.29 -15.12 22.23
N ALA A 264 -10.18 -14.11 22.14
CA ALA A 264 -11.07 -13.95 21.00
C ALA A 264 -10.36 -13.32 19.78
N ASN A 265 -9.21 -12.66 19.99
CA ASN A 265 -8.39 -12.15 18.90
C ASN A 265 -7.52 -13.27 18.32
N LEU A 266 -7.97 -13.86 17.21
CA LEU A 266 -7.26 -14.94 16.53
C LEU A 266 -6.15 -14.45 15.58
N GLY A 267 -6.06 -13.12 15.39
CA GLY A 267 -5.22 -12.50 14.37
C GLY A 267 -5.84 -12.51 12.98
N ASN A 268 -5.17 -11.82 12.05
CA ASN A 268 -5.56 -11.76 10.66
C ASN A 268 -4.33 -11.75 9.74
N ALA A 269 -4.08 -12.89 9.09
CA ALA A 269 -2.99 -13.09 8.15
C ALA A 269 -3.44 -12.97 6.68
N THR A 270 -4.51 -12.24 6.38
CA THR A 270 -4.89 -11.97 4.99
C THR A 270 -3.91 -10.97 4.36
N PRO A 271 -3.65 -11.05 3.05
CA PRO A 271 -2.75 -10.13 2.35
C PRO A 271 -3.13 -8.65 2.47
N PHE A 272 -4.41 -8.36 2.75
CA PHE A 272 -4.89 -7.01 3.04
C PHE A 272 -5.82 -7.05 4.24
N VAL A 273 -5.42 -6.38 5.31
CA VAL A 273 -6.15 -6.26 6.56
C VAL A 273 -6.64 -4.83 6.69
N THR A 274 -7.94 -4.64 6.87
CA THR A 274 -8.43 -3.39 7.47
C THR A 274 -8.29 -3.54 8.98
N ALA A 275 -7.42 -2.75 9.60
CA ALA A 275 -7.22 -2.70 11.04
C ALA A 275 -7.79 -1.39 11.57
N LEU A 276 -8.66 -1.45 12.58
CA LEU A 276 -9.33 -0.26 13.14
C LEU A 276 -9.21 -0.24 14.66
N LEU A 277 -8.81 0.93 15.17
CA LEU A 277 -8.80 1.29 16.58
C LEU A 277 -9.72 2.49 16.78
N LYS A 278 -10.53 2.45 17.84
CA LYS A 278 -11.24 3.63 18.32
C LYS A 278 -11.24 3.69 19.83
N ASN A 279 -10.98 4.87 20.36
CA ASN A 279 -10.72 5.09 21.77
C ASN A 279 -11.52 6.31 22.24
N ASP A 280 -12.24 6.17 23.35
CA ASP A 280 -12.98 7.30 23.93
C ASP A 280 -12.06 8.28 24.68
N GLY A 281 -10.77 7.91 24.85
CA GLY A 281 -9.74 8.66 25.55
C GLY A 281 -9.92 8.69 27.07
N ARG A 282 -10.93 8.01 27.60
CA ARG A 282 -11.36 8.12 28.99
C ARG A 282 -11.40 6.79 29.69
N THR A 283 -12.11 5.82 29.16
CA THR A 283 -12.42 4.58 29.84
C THR A 283 -12.41 3.35 28.96
N ALA A 284 -12.56 3.49 27.64
CA ALA A 284 -12.79 2.35 26.76
C ALA A 284 -12.22 2.54 25.36
N PHE A 285 -11.84 1.41 24.76
CA PHE A 285 -11.43 1.33 23.36
C PHE A 285 -12.02 0.08 22.70
N ALA A 286 -12.04 0.09 21.38
CA ALA A 286 -12.46 -1.03 20.57
C ALA A 286 -11.45 -1.30 19.44
N LEU A 287 -11.28 -2.58 19.15
CA LEU A 287 -10.50 -3.07 18.02
C LEU A 287 -11.41 -3.82 17.07
N LYS A 288 -11.26 -3.52 15.79
CA LYS A 288 -11.97 -4.21 14.72
C LYS A 288 -11.02 -4.58 13.60
N GLY A 289 -11.39 -5.61 12.85
CA GLY A 289 -10.71 -5.88 11.59
C GLY A 289 -11.50 -6.74 10.62
N SER A 290 -10.97 -6.83 9.39
CA SER A 290 -11.51 -7.64 8.30
C SER A 290 -10.44 -7.88 7.23
N ASP A 291 -10.75 -8.75 6.26
CA ASP A 291 -10.02 -8.75 4.97
C ASP A 291 -10.46 -7.49 4.20
N ALA A 292 -9.52 -6.65 3.80
CA ALA A 292 -9.84 -5.40 3.08
C ALA A 292 -10.44 -5.65 1.69
N ARG A 293 -10.37 -6.89 1.17
CA ARG A 293 -10.91 -7.27 -0.14
C ARG A 293 -12.32 -7.83 -0.08
N SER A 294 -12.80 -8.23 1.10
CA SER A 294 -14.13 -8.84 1.22
C SER A 294 -14.66 -8.85 2.66
N GLY A 295 -15.98 -8.91 2.80
CA GLY A 295 -16.62 -9.10 4.10
C GLY A 295 -16.77 -7.84 4.93
N ALA A 296 -17.37 -8.02 6.11
CA ALA A 296 -17.67 -6.94 7.05
C ALA A 296 -16.61 -6.85 8.15
N LEU A 297 -16.51 -5.68 8.81
CA LEU A 297 -15.71 -5.52 10.01
C LEU A 297 -16.25 -6.41 11.13
N SER A 298 -15.35 -7.11 11.79
CA SER A 298 -15.62 -7.85 13.02
C SER A 298 -15.02 -7.12 14.19
N THR A 299 -15.76 -7.00 15.29
CA THR A 299 -15.25 -6.48 16.55
C THR A 299 -14.50 -7.57 17.30
N TRP A 300 -13.21 -7.36 17.56
CA TRP A 300 -12.35 -8.29 18.30
C TRP A 300 -12.16 -7.88 19.76
N TRP A 301 -12.30 -6.57 20.04
CA TRP A 301 -12.37 -6.04 21.39
C TRP A 301 -13.32 -4.84 21.43
N ASN A 302 -14.07 -4.73 22.52
CA ASN A 302 -14.81 -3.53 22.88
C ASN A 302 -14.98 -3.54 24.40
N GLY A 303 -14.19 -2.74 25.11
CA GLY A 303 -14.13 -2.80 26.56
C GLY A 303 -13.23 -1.74 27.16
N ALA A 304 -12.95 -1.91 28.45
CA ALA A 304 -12.19 -0.94 29.22
C ALA A 304 -10.76 -0.76 28.69
N LEU A 305 -10.20 0.43 28.91
CA LEU A 305 -8.75 0.67 28.82
C LEU A 305 -8.01 -0.16 29.89
N PRO A 306 -6.73 -0.49 29.67
CA PRO A 306 -5.93 -1.18 30.67
C PRO A 306 -5.78 -0.34 31.96
N SER A 307 -5.57 -0.99 33.09
CA SER A 307 -5.24 -0.28 34.33
C SER A 307 -3.79 0.24 34.32
N GLY A 308 -3.47 1.21 35.17
CA GLY A 308 -2.07 1.57 35.45
C GLY A 308 -1.54 2.79 34.70
N GLY A 309 -2.38 3.77 34.37
CA GLY A 309 -1.95 5.04 33.76
C GLY A 309 -2.70 5.40 32.48
N TYR A 310 -3.41 4.43 31.88
CA TYR A 310 -4.16 4.61 30.64
C TYR A 310 -5.55 5.26 30.81
N THR A 311 -5.91 5.77 31.98
CA THR A 311 -7.24 6.32 32.26
C THR A 311 -7.16 7.57 33.14
N PRO A 312 -7.50 8.77 32.60
CA PRO A 312 -7.74 9.03 31.18
C PRO A 312 -6.46 8.83 30.34
N MET A 313 -6.61 8.70 29.03
CA MET A 313 -5.47 8.77 28.10
C MET A 313 -4.84 10.17 28.15
N GLN A 314 -3.57 10.24 27.77
CA GLN A 314 -2.73 11.44 27.74
C GLN A 314 -2.10 11.63 26.36
N GLN A 315 -2.84 11.29 25.29
CA GLN A 315 -2.38 11.45 23.91
C GLN A 315 -1.78 12.84 23.66
N GLU A 316 -0.71 12.91 22.86
CA GLU A 316 0.04 14.16 22.64
C GLU A 316 -0.15 14.76 21.24
N GLY A 317 -0.71 14.00 20.30
CA GLY A 317 -1.23 14.54 19.05
C GLY A 317 -0.26 14.55 17.89
N SER A 318 0.92 13.95 18.03
CA SER A 318 1.74 13.59 16.86
C SER A 318 1.10 12.42 16.11
N ILE A 319 1.58 12.19 14.89
CA ILE A 319 1.19 11.05 14.07
C ILE A 319 2.44 10.26 13.74
N VAL A 320 2.37 8.94 13.91
CA VAL A 320 3.43 7.99 13.54
C VAL A 320 2.93 7.00 12.49
N MET A 321 3.84 6.49 11.66
CA MET A 321 3.63 5.41 10.70
C MET A 321 4.90 4.57 10.57
N GLY A 322 4.82 3.27 10.85
CA GLY A 322 5.93 2.33 10.64
C GLY A 322 6.77 2.01 11.87
N THR A 323 6.58 2.77 12.94
CA THR A 323 7.44 2.84 14.12
C THR A 323 6.61 3.03 15.39
N GLY A 324 7.22 2.78 16.55
CA GLY A 324 6.66 3.17 17.84
C GLY A 324 6.87 4.66 18.16
N GLY A 325 6.22 5.16 19.19
CA GLY A 325 6.25 6.57 19.60
C GLY A 325 7.65 7.11 19.98
N ASP A 326 8.50 6.23 20.49
CA ASP A 326 9.88 6.51 20.89
C ASP A 326 10.93 6.27 19.78
N ASN A 327 10.45 6.07 18.54
CA ASN A 327 11.19 5.60 17.37
C ASN A 327 11.74 4.16 17.49
N SER A 328 11.04 3.29 18.21
CA SER A 328 11.25 1.85 18.06
C SER A 328 10.92 1.45 16.62
N ASN A 329 11.96 1.16 15.84
CA ASN A 329 11.88 1.03 14.38
C ASN A 329 12.34 -0.35 13.87
N ALA A 330 12.22 -1.40 14.69
CA ALA A 330 12.58 -2.76 14.30
C ALA A 330 11.45 -3.50 13.56
N SER A 331 10.32 -2.84 13.34
CA SER A 331 9.12 -3.45 12.76
C SER A 331 9.24 -3.64 11.25
N ALA A 332 8.38 -4.49 10.70
CA ALA A 332 8.18 -4.63 9.26
C ALA A 332 6.68 -4.59 8.96
N GLY A 333 6.31 -4.05 7.80
CA GLY A 333 4.92 -3.75 7.48
C GLY A 333 4.72 -3.35 6.02
N SER A 334 3.47 -3.42 5.56
CA SER A 334 3.04 -2.83 4.29
C SER A 334 1.85 -1.92 4.56
N PHE A 335 1.95 -0.63 4.28
CA PHE A 335 0.87 0.34 4.45
C PHE A 335 0.30 0.77 3.10
N TYR A 336 -1.02 0.89 2.98
CA TYR A 336 -1.70 1.28 1.73
C TYR A 336 -2.51 2.57 1.87
N GLU A 337 -3.35 2.65 2.90
CA GLU A 337 -4.15 3.83 3.24
C GLU A 337 -4.51 3.83 4.72
N GLY A 338 -4.77 5.01 5.29
CA GLY A 338 -5.22 5.13 6.67
C GLY A 338 -5.67 6.55 7.00
N VAL A 339 -6.50 6.67 8.04
CA VAL A 339 -7.02 7.97 8.51
C VAL A 339 -7.03 8.01 10.03
N MET A 340 -7.03 9.23 10.57
CA MET A 340 -7.36 9.52 11.97
C MET A 340 -8.53 10.50 11.98
N THR A 341 -9.47 10.33 12.91
CA THR A 341 -10.69 11.13 13.03
C THR A 341 -10.75 11.88 14.36
N SER A 342 -11.35 13.07 14.34
CA SER A 342 -11.81 13.69 15.59
C SER A 342 -13.10 13.01 16.06
N GLY A 343 -13.12 12.51 17.30
CA GLY A 343 -14.29 11.86 17.88
C GLY A 343 -14.28 10.34 17.77
N TYR A 344 -15.21 9.72 18.49
CA TYR A 344 -15.40 8.27 18.53
C TYR A 344 -16.37 7.83 17.44
N SER A 345 -15.86 7.19 16.41
CA SER A 345 -16.62 6.73 15.24
C SER A 345 -17.76 5.75 15.60
N THR A 346 -18.88 5.88 14.90
CA THR A 346 -20.01 4.95 15.03
C THR A 346 -19.75 3.66 14.26
N ASP A 347 -20.31 2.54 14.73
CA ASP A 347 -20.18 1.25 14.04
C ASP A 347 -20.75 1.27 12.61
N ALA A 348 -21.75 2.10 12.36
CA ALA A 348 -22.33 2.29 11.03
C ALA A 348 -21.34 3.00 10.09
N ALA A 349 -20.65 4.04 10.58
CA ALA A 349 -19.60 4.72 9.81
C ALA A 349 -18.44 3.77 9.49
N ASP A 350 -17.96 3.03 10.49
CA ASP A 350 -16.89 2.02 10.31
C ASP A 350 -17.29 0.98 9.25
N SER A 351 -18.52 0.49 9.30
CA SER A 351 -19.03 -0.51 8.34
C SER A 351 -19.14 0.05 6.92
N ALA A 352 -19.54 1.31 6.78
CA ALA A 352 -19.60 1.99 5.49
C ALA A 352 -18.20 2.25 4.91
N VAL A 353 -17.23 2.61 5.75
CA VAL A 353 -15.81 2.74 5.38
C VAL A 353 -15.26 1.39 4.91
N GLN A 354 -15.53 0.30 5.64
CA GLN A 354 -15.13 -1.04 5.19
C GLN A 354 -15.73 -1.41 3.83
N ALA A 355 -17.01 -1.13 3.62
CA ALA A 355 -17.64 -1.38 2.32
C ALA A 355 -16.97 -0.57 1.19
N ASN A 356 -16.56 0.68 1.46
CA ASN A 356 -15.79 1.48 0.52
C ASN A 356 -14.39 0.88 0.26
N ILE A 357 -13.70 0.40 1.29
CA ILE A 357 -12.38 -0.25 1.17
C ILE A 357 -12.49 -1.53 0.32
N VAL A 358 -13.50 -2.37 0.57
CA VAL A 358 -13.77 -3.57 -0.23
C VAL A 358 -14.03 -3.21 -1.70
N ALA A 359 -14.80 -2.14 -1.94
CA ALA A 359 -15.06 -1.64 -3.30
C ALA A 359 -13.80 -1.09 -3.99
N ALA A 360 -12.75 -0.75 -3.25
CA ALA A 360 -11.46 -0.34 -3.82
C ALA A 360 -10.77 -1.47 -4.57
N GLY A 361 -11.11 -2.75 -4.31
CA GLY A 361 -10.66 -3.88 -5.11
C GLY A 361 -9.16 -4.15 -5.05
N TYR A 362 -8.58 -4.06 -3.85
CA TYR A 362 -7.16 -4.36 -3.60
C TYR A 362 -6.77 -5.78 -4.09
N SER A 363 -5.70 -5.86 -4.89
CA SER A 363 -5.15 -7.13 -5.40
C SER A 363 -3.68 -6.99 -5.78
N GLY A 364 -2.97 -8.13 -5.88
CA GLY A 364 -1.49 -8.14 -6.00
C GLY A 364 -0.80 -7.61 -4.73
N GLY A 365 0.52 -7.69 -4.62
CA GLY A 365 1.27 -6.85 -3.66
C GLY A 365 0.99 -6.97 -2.15
N GLY A 366 0.49 -8.10 -1.66
CA GLY A 366 0.33 -8.32 -0.21
C GLY A 366 1.66 -8.31 0.56
N ASP A 367 2.76 -8.69 -0.10
CA ASP A 367 3.98 -9.06 0.61
C ASP A 367 5.18 -8.19 0.17
N GLY A 368 4.98 -7.21 -0.72
CA GLY A 368 6.09 -6.42 -1.33
C GLY A 368 7.01 -7.21 -2.28
N THR A 369 6.96 -8.54 -2.25
CA THR A 369 7.83 -9.41 -3.05
C THR A 369 7.35 -9.46 -4.51
N SER A 370 8.07 -8.75 -5.38
CA SER A 370 8.02 -8.97 -6.83
C SER A 370 9.23 -9.78 -7.25
N GLY A 371 9.04 -10.80 -8.10
CA GLY A 371 10.11 -11.68 -8.54
C GLY A 371 10.16 -12.99 -7.76
N ARG A 372 11.27 -13.71 -7.88
CA ARG A 372 11.48 -15.02 -7.23
C ARG A 372 12.85 -15.06 -6.60
N THR A 373 13.01 -15.92 -5.61
CA THR A 373 14.31 -16.09 -4.98
C THR A 373 15.31 -16.69 -5.96
N VAL A 374 16.56 -16.22 -5.89
CA VAL A 374 17.68 -16.84 -6.61
C VAL A 374 18.41 -17.75 -5.63
N THR A 375 18.17 -19.05 -5.69
CA THR A 375 18.81 -20.01 -4.79
C THR A 375 20.27 -20.18 -5.18
N GLY A 376 21.19 -19.93 -4.26
CA GLY A 376 22.62 -20.06 -4.42
C GLY A 376 23.23 -21.27 -3.67
N PRO A 377 24.57 -21.29 -3.57
CA PRO A 377 25.30 -22.36 -2.89
C PRO A 377 24.81 -22.61 -1.46
N GLY A 378 24.70 -23.90 -1.09
CA GLY A 378 24.24 -24.30 0.25
C GLY A 378 22.73 -24.14 0.50
N GLY A 379 21.93 -23.83 -0.54
CA GLY A 379 20.50 -23.59 -0.39
C GLY A 379 20.16 -22.23 0.20
N THR A 380 21.14 -21.32 0.24
CA THR A 380 20.95 -19.91 0.58
C THR A 380 20.34 -19.15 -0.61
N CYS A 381 19.95 -17.90 -0.40
CA CYS A 381 19.41 -17.02 -1.42
C CYS A 381 20.37 -15.86 -1.69
N VAL A 382 20.40 -15.39 -2.95
CA VAL A 382 21.03 -14.11 -3.29
C VAL A 382 20.26 -13.00 -2.60
N ASP A 383 20.96 -12.24 -1.79
CA ASP A 383 20.43 -11.32 -0.78
C ASP A 383 21.12 -9.97 -0.93
N VAL A 384 20.41 -8.88 -0.62
CA VAL A 384 21.01 -7.55 -0.53
C VAL A 384 21.15 -7.22 0.95
N ASP A 385 22.39 -7.05 1.41
CA ASP A 385 22.67 -6.71 2.81
C ASP A 385 21.89 -5.47 3.28
N GLY A 386 21.28 -5.60 4.46
CA GLY A 386 20.64 -4.50 5.17
C GLY A 386 19.16 -4.63 5.48
N ASP A 387 18.49 -5.75 5.16
CA ASP A 387 17.03 -5.95 5.28
C ASP A 387 16.25 -4.89 4.46
N ASP A 388 16.17 -5.09 3.14
CA ASP A 388 15.26 -4.38 2.22
C ASP A 388 15.49 -2.88 1.98
N VAL A 389 16.53 -2.30 2.58
CA VAL A 389 16.85 -0.86 2.47
C VAL A 389 17.53 -0.48 1.17
N GLY A 390 18.21 -1.43 0.54
CA GLY A 390 18.82 -1.26 -0.77
C GLY A 390 19.68 0.01 -0.88
N GLY A 391 19.93 0.43 -2.13
CA GLY A 391 20.79 1.57 -2.42
C GLY A 391 21.93 1.20 -3.36
N ASP A 392 22.47 2.21 -4.02
CA ASP A 392 23.71 2.05 -4.77
C ASP A 392 24.83 1.65 -3.79
N HIS A 393 25.68 0.72 -4.22
CA HIS A 393 26.73 0.09 -3.42
C HIS A 393 26.26 -0.89 -2.35
N ALA A 394 24.97 -1.19 -2.25
CA ALA A 394 24.50 -2.23 -1.36
C ALA A 394 25.06 -3.60 -1.81
N ALA A 395 25.99 -4.13 -1.03
CA ALA A 395 25.66 -5.28 -0.20
C ALA A 395 25.28 -6.65 -0.82
N VAL A 396 25.40 -7.01 -2.10
CA VAL A 396 24.92 -8.36 -2.51
C VAL A 396 25.72 -9.53 -1.88
N GLN A 397 25.02 -10.47 -1.24
CA GLN A 397 25.55 -11.56 -0.43
C GLN A 397 24.70 -12.85 -0.53
N LEU A 398 25.10 -13.88 0.24
CA LEU A 398 24.28 -15.05 0.52
C LEU A 398 23.65 -14.94 1.91
N TRP A 399 22.36 -15.29 2.00
CA TRP A 399 21.64 -15.35 3.25
C TRP A 399 20.62 -16.50 3.27
N GLN A 400 20.14 -16.88 4.44
CA GLN A 400 19.08 -17.89 4.55
C GLN A 400 17.81 -17.39 3.83
N CYS A 401 17.22 -18.24 2.99
CA CYS A 401 16.05 -17.84 2.20
C CYS A 401 14.87 -17.45 3.08
N GLN A 402 14.34 -16.25 2.86
CA GLN A 402 13.21 -15.68 3.59
C GLN A 402 12.08 -15.36 2.59
N PRO A 403 10.87 -15.91 2.80
CA PRO A 403 9.76 -15.74 1.84
C PRO A 403 9.17 -14.32 1.80
N TYR A 404 9.53 -13.46 2.76
CA TYR A 404 8.98 -12.10 2.88
C TYR A 404 10.03 -11.01 2.65
N ALA A 405 11.30 -11.38 2.46
CA ALA A 405 12.41 -10.42 2.32
C ALA A 405 12.51 -9.98 0.85
N VAL A 406 12.15 -8.73 0.56
CA VAL A 406 12.06 -8.20 -0.81
C VAL A 406 13.43 -8.18 -1.49
N ASP A 407 14.48 -7.90 -0.73
CA ASP A 407 15.91 -7.96 -1.08
C ASP A 407 16.40 -9.33 -1.56
N GLN A 408 15.66 -10.40 -1.29
CA GLN A 408 15.93 -11.75 -1.80
C GLN A 408 15.10 -12.12 -3.03
N HIS A 409 14.13 -11.30 -3.43
CA HIS A 409 13.26 -11.55 -4.57
C HIS A 409 13.74 -10.76 -5.79
N TRP A 410 14.16 -11.50 -6.82
CA TRP A 410 14.75 -10.93 -8.02
C TRP A 410 13.84 -11.17 -9.22
N THR A 411 13.71 -10.15 -10.05
CA THR A 411 13.06 -10.22 -11.36
C THR A 411 14.14 -10.31 -12.42
N HIS A 412 14.15 -11.41 -13.18
CA HIS A 412 14.96 -11.52 -14.39
C HIS A 412 14.24 -10.83 -15.55
N ALA A 413 14.75 -9.65 -15.93
CA ALA A 413 14.15 -8.81 -16.95
C ALA A 413 14.56 -9.26 -18.37
N SER A 414 13.79 -8.82 -19.37
CA SER A 414 14.03 -9.20 -20.78
C SER A 414 15.33 -8.64 -21.37
N ASP A 415 15.94 -7.67 -20.71
CA ASP A 415 17.26 -7.12 -21.05
C ASP A 415 18.41 -7.88 -20.36
N SER A 416 18.14 -9.05 -19.78
CA SER A 416 19.10 -9.90 -19.05
C SER A 416 19.61 -9.32 -17.73
N SER A 417 19.01 -8.24 -17.23
CA SER A 417 19.31 -7.77 -15.87
C SER A 417 18.54 -8.57 -14.81
N LEU A 418 19.17 -8.76 -13.65
CA LEU A 418 18.51 -9.26 -12.44
C LEU A 418 18.20 -8.08 -11.53
N ARG A 419 16.93 -7.88 -11.19
CA ARG A 419 16.45 -6.68 -10.49
C ARG A 419 15.77 -6.97 -9.17
N THR A 420 16.12 -6.23 -8.13
CA THR A 420 15.38 -6.16 -6.86
C THR A 420 15.46 -4.74 -6.31
N LEU A 421 14.53 -4.34 -5.44
CA LEU A 421 14.54 -3.01 -4.79
C LEU A 421 14.68 -1.83 -5.78
N GLY A 422 14.15 -2.00 -7.00
CA GLY A 422 14.24 -1.01 -8.08
C GLY A 422 15.63 -0.86 -8.75
N ARG A 423 16.58 -1.76 -8.46
CA ARG A 423 17.98 -1.72 -8.92
C ARG A 423 18.42 -3.02 -9.57
N CYS A 424 19.60 -3.02 -10.17
CA CYS A 424 20.20 -4.15 -10.87
C CYS A 424 21.33 -4.79 -10.05
N LEU A 425 21.46 -6.12 -10.14
CA LEU A 425 22.66 -6.84 -9.73
C LEU A 425 23.82 -6.39 -10.61
N ASP A 426 24.81 -5.75 -10.01
CA ASP A 426 25.88 -5.04 -10.71
C ASP A 426 27.26 -5.52 -10.28
N ILE A 427 28.20 -5.57 -11.22
CA ILE A 427 29.62 -5.77 -10.91
C ILE A 427 30.25 -4.41 -10.59
N MET A 428 30.80 -4.27 -9.38
CA MET A 428 31.33 -2.99 -8.90
C MET A 428 32.28 -2.33 -9.92
N GLY A 429 31.95 -1.11 -10.32
CA GLY A 429 32.74 -0.30 -11.25
C GLY A 429 32.79 -0.85 -12.67
N ASN A 430 31.83 -1.71 -13.04
CA ASN A 430 31.77 -2.38 -14.33
C ASN A 430 33.06 -3.18 -14.65
N ALA A 431 33.78 -3.64 -13.62
CA ALA A 431 35.08 -4.28 -13.79
C ALA A 431 34.96 -5.72 -14.31
N THR A 432 36.04 -6.25 -14.87
CA THR A 432 36.06 -7.62 -15.42
C THR A 432 36.96 -8.56 -14.63
N THR A 433 37.75 -8.09 -13.68
CA THR A 433 38.74 -8.89 -12.93
C THR A 433 38.06 -9.90 -11.99
N ALA A 434 38.58 -11.14 -11.96
CA ALA A 434 38.13 -12.16 -11.01
C ALA A 434 38.28 -11.66 -9.55
N GLY A 435 37.28 -11.96 -8.71
CA GLY A 435 37.20 -11.53 -7.32
C GLY A 435 36.52 -10.18 -7.11
N THR A 436 36.16 -9.46 -8.17
CA THR A 436 35.37 -8.21 -8.05
C THR A 436 34.03 -8.53 -7.41
N LYS A 437 33.64 -7.79 -6.36
CA LYS A 437 32.35 -7.99 -5.69
C LYS A 437 31.20 -7.48 -6.55
N VAL A 438 30.03 -8.04 -6.29
CA VAL A 438 28.76 -7.54 -6.84
C VAL A 438 28.04 -6.65 -5.83
N GLN A 439 27.18 -5.77 -6.32
CA GLN A 439 26.42 -4.78 -5.57
C GLN A 439 25.04 -4.58 -6.20
N LEU A 440 24.16 -3.83 -5.54
CA LEU A 440 23.09 -3.13 -6.23
C LEU A 440 23.61 -1.81 -6.81
N TRP A 441 23.12 -1.50 -8.00
CA TRP A 441 23.34 -0.23 -8.67
C TRP A 441 22.08 0.14 -9.47
N ASP A 442 21.84 1.43 -9.65
CA ASP A 442 20.84 1.92 -10.58
C ASP A 442 20.99 1.24 -11.96
N CYS A 443 19.88 0.79 -12.54
CA CYS A 443 19.89 0.08 -13.81
C CYS A 443 20.22 1.05 -14.95
N ASP A 444 21.47 1.07 -15.40
CA ASP A 444 21.99 1.98 -16.42
C ASP A 444 22.30 1.27 -17.76
N GLY A 445 22.10 -0.05 -17.81
CA GLY A 445 22.36 -0.86 -18.99
C GLY A 445 23.84 -1.14 -19.22
N ALA A 446 24.69 -0.94 -18.21
CA ALA A 446 26.09 -1.36 -18.27
C ALA A 446 26.20 -2.89 -18.42
N GLY A 447 27.20 -3.36 -19.17
CA GLY A 447 27.38 -4.80 -19.41
C GLY A 447 27.68 -5.60 -18.13
N GLY A 448 28.13 -4.94 -17.05
CA GLY A 448 28.29 -5.52 -15.71
C GLY A 448 26.97 -5.84 -15.01
N GLN A 449 25.83 -5.40 -15.55
CA GLN A 449 24.48 -5.68 -15.04
C GLN A 449 23.78 -6.82 -15.77
N GLU A 450 24.40 -7.39 -16.80
CA GLU A 450 23.86 -8.51 -17.57
C GLU A 450 24.20 -9.85 -16.91
N TRP A 451 23.20 -10.71 -16.73
CA TRP A 451 23.35 -12.03 -16.14
C TRP A 451 22.56 -13.08 -16.93
N VAL A 452 23.27 -14.01 -17.54
CA VAL A 452 22.68 -15.06 -18.39
C VAL A 452 22.82 -16.41 -17.71
N GLN A 453 21.68 -16.97 -17.30
CA GLN A 453 21.60 -18.32 -16.77
C GLN A 453 22.05 -19.34 -17.83
N GLN A 454 23.08 -20.12 -17.49
CA GLN A 454 23.62 -21.19 -18.30
C GLN A 454 22.95 -22.53 -17.97
N SER A 455 23.00 -23.49 -18.90
CA SER A 455 22.43 -24.84 -18.74
C SER A 455 23.06 -25.64 -17.60
N ASP A 456 24.28 -25.28 -17.20
CA ASP A 456 24.98 -25.93 -16.10
C ASP A 456 24.60 -25.35 -14.72
N GLY A 457 23.72 -24.35 -14.68
CA GLY A 457 23.29 -23.68 -13.45
C GLY A 457 24.14 -22.47 -13.05
N SER A 458 25.13 -22.05 -13.85
CA SER A 458 25.87 -20.81 -13.59
C SER A 458 25.14 -19.56 -14.10
N LEU A 459 25.33 -18.43 -13.42
CA LEU A 459 24.94 -17.11 -13.90
C LEU A 459 26.17 -16.41 -14.49
N LEU A 460 26.24 -16.38 -15.83
CA LEU A 460 27.35 -15.77 -16.57
C LEU A 460 27.11 -14.27 -16.77
N ASN A 461 28.10 -13.44 -16.51
CA ASN A 461 28.12 -12.07 -17.00
C ASN A 461 28.87 -12.00 -18.35
N PRO A 462 28.20 -11.68 -19.48
CA PRO A 462 28.81 -11.71 -20.81
C PRO A 462 29.99 -10.74 -21.00
N GLN A 463 29.93 -9.56 -20.36
CA GLN A 463 30.98 -8.54 -20.48
C GLN A 463 32.31 -9.01 -19.88
N SER A 464 32.26 -9.61 -18.68
CA SER A 464 33.45 -10.10 -17.99
C SER A 464 33.88 -11.49 -18.44
N GLY A 465 32.97 -12.28 -19.02
CA GLY A 465 33.18 -13.70 -19.32
C GLY A 465 33.26 -14.57 -18.07
N ARG A 466 32.76 -14.08 -16.93
CA ARG A 466 32.88 -14.70 -15.60
C ARG A 466 31.52 -14.98 -14.99
N CYS A 467 31.49 -15.90 -14.04
CA CYS A 467 30.27 -16.37 -13.40
C CYS A 467 30.12 -15.73 -12.02
N LEU A 468 28.87 -15.51 -11.58
CA LEU A 468 28.55 -15.21 -10.20
C LEU A 468 29.08 -16.34 -9.31
N ASP A 469 29.73 -15.99 -8.21
CA ASP A 469 30.57 -16.89 -7.43
C ASP A 469 30.43 -16.59 -5.95
N SER A 470 30.25 -17.66 -5.16
CA SER A 470 30.50 -17.61 -3.73
C SER A 470 31.99 -17.85 -3.45
N PRO A 471 32.72 -16.88 -2.85
CA PRO A 471 34.16 -16.98 -2.65
C PRO A 471 34.55 -18.26 -1.92
N SER A 472 35.43 -19.05 -2.52
CA SER A 472 35.92 -20.32 -1.96
C SER A 472 34.81 -21.34 -1.62
N GLY A 473 33.61 -21.20 -2.22
CA GLY A 473 32.46 -22.05 -1.92
C GLY A 473 31.84 -21.84 -0.54
N ALA A 474 32.04 -20.66 0.07
CA ALA A 474 31.42 -20.32 1.35
C ALA A 474 29.88 -20.30 1.26
N THR A 475 29.21 -20.65 2.36
CA THR A 475 27.73 -20.75 2.41
C THR A 475 27.15 -20.12 3.67
N ALA A 476 27.99 -19.44 4.46
CA ALA A 476 27.52 -18.75 5.67
C ALA A 476 26.73 -17.49 5.29
N ASN A 477 25.70 -17.16 6.08
CA ASN A 477 25.02 -15.88 6.01
C ASN A 477 26.03 -14.72 6.05
N GLY A 478 25.84 -13.74 5.17
CA GLY A 478 26.76 -12.61 5.01
C GLY A 478 27.90 -12.83 4.02
N THR A 479 27.94 -13.96 3.32
CA THR A 479 29.00 -14.24 2.34
C THR A 479 28.86 -13.30 1.13
N ARG A 480 29.74 -12.30 1.00
CA ARG A 480 29.74 -11.33 -0.12
C ARG A 480 30.10 -12.00 -1.44
N LEU A 481 29.13 -12.00 -2.36
CA LEU A 481 29.25 -12.57 -3.70
C LEU A 481 30.24 -11.78 -4.57
N GLN A 482 30.81 -12.46 -5.55
CA GLN A 482 31.79 -11.91 -6.48
C GLN A 482 31.62 -12.49 -7.88
N ILE A 483 32.40 -12.01 -8.85
CA ILE A 483 32.62 -12.71 -10.11
C ILE A 483 33.89 -13.55 -10.05
N TRP A 484 33.89 -14.72 -10.67
CA TRP A 484 35.07 -15.56 -10.80
C TRP A 484 35.09 -16.31 -12.12
N ASP A 485 36.26 -16.81 -12.53
CA ASP A 485 36.37 -17.65 -13.71
C ASP A 485 35.40 -18.84 -13.59
N CYS A 486 34.58 -19.04 -14.62
CA CYS A 486 33.58 -20.10 -14.64
C CYS A 486 34.29 -21.46 -14.57
N ASN A 487 34.04 -22.20 -13.49
CA ASN A 487 34.75 -23.44 -13.16
C ASN A 487 33.83 -24.63 -12.91
N GLY A 488 32.51 -24.43 -13.02
CA GLY A 488 31.50 -25.49 -12.90
C GLY A 488 31.30 -26.03 -11.48
N SER A 489 31.98 -25.47 -10.48
CA SER A 489 31.86 -25.90 -9.08
C SER A 489 30.50 -25.53 -8.48
N ALA A 490 30.19 -26.13 -7.32
CA ALA A 490 28.99 -25.82 -6.56
C ALA A 490 28.93 -24.35 -6.08
N ALA A 491 30.08 -23.65 -6.02
CA ALA A 491 30.16 -22.24 -5.64
C ALA A 491 29.51 -21.30 -6.65
N GLN A 492 29.28 -21.78 -7.88
CA GLN A 492 28.77 -21.00 -9.01
C GLN A 492 27.41 -21.51 -9.48
N LYS A 493 26.68 -22.25 -8.63
CA LYS A 493 25.36 -22.77 -8.97
C LYS A 493 24.29 -21.88 -8.36
N PHE A 494 23.57 -21.20 -9.22
CA PHE A 494 22.47 -20.30 -8.90
C PHE A 494 21.25 -20.69 -9.75
N ALA A 495 20.09 -20.80 -9.11
CA ALA A 495 18.83 -21.12 -9.77
C ALA A 495 17.93 -19.89 -9.71
N LEU A 496 17.65 -19.30 -10.88
CA LEU A 496 16.52 -18.40 -11.05
C LEU A 496 15.25 -19.25 -10.95
N ASN A 497 14.61 -19.25 -9.78
CA ASN A 497 13.39 -20.02 -9.56
C ASN A 497 12.19 -19.42 -10.27
#